data_AF-A0A8K0NBY5-F1
#
_entry.id   AF-A0A8K0NBY5-F1
#
_cell.length_a   1.000
_cell.length_b   1.000
_cell.length_c   1.000
_cell.angle_alpha   90.00
_cell.angle_beta   90.00
_cell.angle_gamma   90.00
#
_symmetry.space_group_name_H-M   'P 1'
#
loop_
_entity.id
_entity.type
_entity.pdbx_description
1 polymer ?
#
loop_
_entity_poly.entity_id
_entity_poly.type
_entity_poly.pdbx_seq_one_letter_code
_entity_poly.pdbx_strand_id
1 'polypeptide(L)'
;MSKVQEFSEGAEKFSEGAEKVRYAGDDASGFRSTYEDPFSGFYRTNQDPFSDTFYKIFSEVFENERNIYAADIQVELNLSFSEAAKGCTKQVSFSAQVPCDSCYGRGHSVNAKPMKCPTCNGVGRVTVFPFTSTCRSCKGLGKIIKDYCIVCKGSGVVDGVKNVNVTIPAGLPLQYILVMPTSCLICSFL
;
A
#
# COMPACT_ATOMS: atom_id res chain seq x y z
N MET A 1 -30.86 36.37 51.24
CA MET A 1 -32.00 37.22 50.86
C MET A 1 -31.63 38.06 49.65
N SER A 2 -31.95 37.58 48.44
CA SER A 2 -32.37 38.37 47.26
C SER A 2 -32.35 37.43 46.04
N LYS A 3 -33.46 36.82 45.63
CA LYS A 3 -34.63 37.33 44.88
C LYS A 3 -34.42 37.10 43.36
N VAL A 4 -35.02 35.97 42.88
CA VAL A 4 -35.87 35.72 41.67
C VAL A 4 -35.25 36.07 40.28
N GLN A 5 -35.40 35.31 39.19
CA GLN A 5 -36.64 34.91 38.51
C GLN A 5 -36.45 33.68 37.59
N GLU A 6 -37.36 32.73 37.71
CA GLU A 6 -37.76 31.77 36.68
C GLU A 6 -38.78 32.42 35.71
N PHE A 7 -38.74 32.01 34.45
CA PHE A 7 -39.83 32.01 33.46
C PHE A 7 -39.46 30.92 32.43
N SER A 8 -39.97 29.69 32.59
CA SER A 8 -41.20 29.11 32.00
C SER A 8 -41.03 28.78 30.50
N GLU A 9 -40.93 27.48 30.16
CA GLU A 9 -41.94 26.69 29.40
C GLU A 9 -41.42 26.44 27.97
N GLY A 10 -41.57 25.29 27.31
CA GLY A 10 -42.15 23.98 27.61
C GLY A 10 -41.32 22.92 26.84
N ALA A 11 -41.31 21.66 27.29
CA ALA A 11 -42.18 20.60 26.77
C ALA A 11 -41.76 20.19 25.33
N GLU A 12 -41.45 18.96 24.97
CA GLU A 12 -41.88 17.68 25.52
C GLU A 12 -41.16 16.52 24.80
N LYS A 13 -40.95 15.46 25.59
CA LYS A 13 -40.81 14.03 25.28
C LYS A 13 -41.03 13.59 23.83
N PHE A 14 -40.21 12.64 23.36
CA PHE A 14 -40.74 11.30 23.02
C PHE A 14 -39.61 10.27 23.00
N SER A 15 -39.85 9.20 23.75
CA SER A 15 -39.08 7.97 23.83
C SER A 15 -39.50 6.99 22.74
N GLU A 16 -38.64 6.00 22.54
CA GLU A 16 -38.86 4.70 21.87
C GLU A 16 -38.81 4.64 20.34
N GLY A 17 -38.07 3.64 19.86
CA GLY A 17 -38.09 3.22 18.47
C GLY A 17 -36.83 2.47 18.04
N ALA A 18 -36.54 1.33 18.66
CA ALA A 18 -35.62 0.37 18.08
C ALA A 18 -36.25 -0.20 16.81
N GLU A 19 -35.70 0.09 15.63
CA GLU A 19 -36.10 -0.58 14.39
C GLU A 19 -34.90 -1.09 13.59
N LYS A 20 -34.99 -2.40 13.32
CA LYS A 20 -34.06 -3.26 12.59
C LYS A 20 -33.88 -2.78 11.16
N VAL A 21 -32.65 -2.48 10.76
CA VAL A 21 -32.30 -2.37 9.34
C VAL A 21 -32.26 -3.77 8.75
N ARG A 22 -33.34 -4.12 8.05
CA ARG A 22 -33.44 -5.28 7.18
C ARG A 22 -32.81 -4.90 5.84
N TYR A 23 -31.91 -5.74 5.34
CA TYR A 23 -31.50 -5.71 3.95
C TYR A 23 -32.52 -6.53 3.15
N ALA A 24 -33.32 -5.84 2.35
CA ALA A 24 -34.09 -6.36 1.23
C ALA A 24 -34.22 -5.16 0.28
N GLY A 25 -33.70 -5.21 -0.93
CA GLY A 25 -34.31 -5.92 -2.05
C GLY A 25 -34.73 -4.82 -3.05
N ASP A 26 -34.48 -5.08 -4.33
CA ASP A 26 -34.61 -4.16 -5.46
C ASP A 26 -35.92 -3.36 -5.51
N ASP A 27 -35.87 -2.19 -6.17
CA ASP A 27 -36.91 -1.64 -7.08
C ASP A 27 -36.71 -0.12 -7.26
N ALA A 28 -35.78 0.26 -8.14
CA ALA A 28 -35.55 1.65 -8.53
C ALA A 28 -36.56 2.10 -9.59
N SER A 29 -37.77 2.48 -9.17
CA SER A 29 -38.70 3.25 -9.99
C SER A 29 -39.09 4.55 -9.32
N GLY A 30 -38.64 5.67 -9.91
CA GLY A 30 -39.27 6.97 -9.72
C GLY A 30 -38.47 7.99 -8.92
N PHE A 31 -37.43 8.58 -9.52
CA PHE A 31 -37.02 9.94 -9.17
C PHE A 31 -37.11 10.83 -10.41
N ARG A 32 -38.25 11.52 -10.53
CA ARG A 32 -38.46 12.57 -11.54
C ARG A 32 -37.87 13.86 -10.97
N SER A 33 -36.67 14.22 -11.40
CA SER A 33 -36.15 15.57 -11.21
C SER A 33 -35.69 16.12 -12.54
N THR A 34 -36.30 17.25 -12.89
CA THR A 34 -36.08 18.05 -14.08
C THR A 34 -34.70 18.69 -13.99
N TYR A 35 -33.70 18.06 -14.60
CA TYR A 35 -32.44 18.68 -14.98
C TYR A 35 -32.08 18.13 -16.36
N GLU A 36 -32.13 18.97 -17.38
CA GLU A 36 -31.72 18.58 -18.74
C GLU A 36 -30.20 18.47 -18.79
N ASP A 37 -29.69 17.28 -18.45
CA ASP A 37 -28.29 16.92 -18.64
C ASP A 37 -28.06 16.52 -20.12
N PRO A 38 -27.24 17.27 -20.89
CA PRO A 38 -26.96 17.00 -22.30
C PRO A 38 -26.16 15.71 -22.54
N PHE A 39 -25.78 14.99 -21.48
CA PHE A 39 -25.13 13.68 -21.54
C PHE A 39 -26.11 12.50 -21.42
N SER A 40 -27.40 12.75 -21.16
CA SER A 40 -28.43 11.70 -21.03
C SER A 40 -28.80 11.01 -22.35
N GLY A 41 -28.42 11.59 -23.50
CA GLY A 41 -28.60 11.00 -24.82
C GLY A 41 -27.58 9.89 -25.16
N PHE A 42 -26.47 9.79 -24.43
CA PHE A 42 -25.45 8.77 -24.69
C PHE A 42 -25.79 7.42 -24.03
N TYR A 43 -26.51 7.43 -22.91
CA TYR A 43 -26.85 6.23 -22.14
C TYR A 43 -28.10 5.48 -22.65
N ARG A 44 -28.82 6.01 -23.65
CA ARG A 44 -30.03 5.37 -24.19
C ARG A 44 -29.83 4.51 -25.44
N THR A 45 -28.63 4.46 -26.02
CA THR A 45 -28.43 3.76 -27.31
C THR A 45 -27.42 2.61 -27.26
N ASN A 46 -26.57 2.48 -26.25
CA ASN A 46 -25.55 1.43 -26.26
C ASN A 46 -25.65 0.53 -25.04
N GLN A 47 -26.54 -0.46 -25.14
CA GLN A 47 -26.62 -1.64 -24.30
C GLN A 47 -25.51 -2.64 -24.72
N ASP A 48 -24.26 -2.17 -24.84
CA ASP A 48 -23.17 -2.99 -25.33
C ASP A 48 -22.38 -3.63 -24.17
N PRO A 49 -22.29 -4.98 -24.08
CA PRO A 49 -21.46 -5.70 -23.09
C PRO A 49 -19.94 -5.46 -23.26
N PHE A 50 -19.57 -4.61 -24.22
CA PHE A 50 -18.20 -4.22 -24.51
C PHE A 50 -17.68 -3.13 -23.56
N SER A 51 -18.54 -2.26 -23.03
CA SER A 51 -18.12 -1.18 -22.13
C SER A 51 -17.62 -1.74 -20.79
N ASP A 52 -18.38 -2.62 -20.14
CA ASP A 52 -17.99 -3.25 -18.87
C ASP A 52 -16.71 -4.08 -18.98
N THR A 53 -16.49 -4.72 -20.13
CA THR A 53 -15.28 -5.50 -20.42
C THR A 53 -14.08 -4.57 -20.66
N PHE A 54 -14.27 -3.46 -21.37
CA PHE A 54 -13.22 -2.47 -21.61
C PHE A 54 -12.82 -1.74 -20.32
N TYR A 55 -13.79 -1.35 -19.49
CA TYR A 55 -13.53 -0.75 -18.18
C TYR A 55 -12.78 -1.72 -17.25
N LYS A 56 -13.15 -3.01 -17.22
CA LYS A 56 -12.40 -4.02 -16.44
C LYS A 56 -10.95 -4.19 -16.89
N ILE A 57 -10.69 -4.25 -18.19
CA ILE A 57 -9.34 -4.39 -18.73
C ILE A 57 -8.52 -3.11 -18.50
N PHE A 58 -9.14 -1.93 -18.62
CA PHE A 58 -8.47 -0.67 -18.32
C PHE A 58 -8.11 -0.59 -16.84
N SER A 59 -9.04 -0.88 -15.93
CA SER A 59 -8.77 -0.93 -14.49
C SER A 59 -7.68 -1.93 -14.11
N GLU A 60 -7.65 -3.12 -14.72
CA GLU A 60 -6.65 -4.16 -14.43
C GLU A 60 -5.22 -3.81 -14.93
N VAL A 61 -5.12 -2.94 -15.95
CA VAL A 61 -3.84 -2.39 -16.43
C VAL A 61 -3.32 -1.29 -15.51
N PHE A 62 -4.19 -0.43 -14.96
CA PHE A 62 -3.80 0.65 -14.05
C PHE A 62 -3.64 0.19 -12.58
N GLU A 63 -4.24 -0.92 -12.16
CA GLU A 63 -4.06 -1.49 -10.81
C GLU A 63 -2.72 -2.25 -10.61
N ASN A 64 -1.98 -2.52 -11.68
CA ASN A 64 -0.70 -3.23 -11.59
C ASN A 64 0.50 -2.33 -11.25
N GLU A 65 0.29 -1.02 -11.10
CA GLU A 65 1.19 -0.18 -10.32
C GLU A 65 0.89 -0.37 -8.83
N ARG A 66 1.07 -1.61 -8.35
CA ARG A 66 1.26 -1.85 -6.92
C ARG A 66 2.56 -1.14 -6.57
N ASN A 67 2.41 0.10 -6.12
CA ASN A 67 3.40 0.86 -5.42
C ASN A 67 4.05 -0.10 -4.41
N ILE A 68 5.29 -0.52 -4.69
CA ILE A 68 6.08 -1.37 -3.80
C ILE A 68 6.56 -0.43 -2.69
N TYR A 69 5.64 0.11 -1.91
CA TYR A 69 6.00 0.70 -0.63
C TYR A 69 6.47 -0.45 0.23
N ALA A 70 7.73 -0.38 0.67
CA ALA A 70 8.18 -1.25 1.73
C ALA A 70 7.19 -1.11 2.89
N ALA A 71 6.62 -2.22 3.34
CA ALA A 71 5.69 -2.20 4.44
C ALA A 71 6.36 -1.58 5.67
N ASP A 72 5.68 -0.63 6.32
CA ASP A 72 6.17 -0.07 7.57
C ASP A 72 6.28 -1.17 8.63
N ILE A 73 7.40 -1.21 9.34
CA ILE A 73 7.65 -2.15 10.43
C ILE A 73 7.38 -1.42 11.74
N GLN A 74 6.34 -1.85 12.46
CA GLN A 74 6.04 -1.35 13.80
C GLN A 74 6.63 -2.28 14.86
N VAL A 75 7.35 -1.70 15.82
CA VAL A 75 7.92 -2.43 16.96
C VAL A 75 7.50 -1.74 18.25
N GLU A 76 6.93 -2.51 19.17
CA GLU A 76 6.54 -2.01 20.49
C GLU A 76 7.73 -2.12 21.46
N LEU A 77 8.03 -1.02 22.15
CA LEU A 77 9.13 -0.94 23.12
C LEU A 77 8.59 -0.59 24.49
N ASN A 78 8.79 -1.49 25.44
CA ASN A 78 8.46 -1.23 26.84
C ASN A 78 9.63 -0.49 27.52
N LEU A 79 9.33 0.71 28.03
CA LEU A 79 10.27 1.54 28.77
C LEU A 79 9.78 1.73 30.21
N SER A 80 10.72 1.80 31.14
CA SER A 80 10.41 2.23 32.51
C SER A 80 10.19 3.74 32.57
N PHE A 81 9.45 4.20 33.59
CA PHE A 81 9.15 5.63 33.77
C PHE A 81 10.42 6.51 33.86
N SER A 82 11.46 6.01 34.54
CA SER A 82 12.72 6.73 34.69
C SER A 82 13.49 6.87 33.37
N GLU A 83 13.44 5.85 32.50
CA GLU A 83 14.03 5.87 31.15
C GLU A 83 13.28 6.85 30.24
N ALA A 84 11.95 6.86 30.28
CA ALA A 84 11.13 7.79 29.49
C ALA A 84 11.29 9.24 29.95
N ALA A 85 11.46 9.48 31.26
CA ALA A 85 11.64 10.83 31.81
C ALA A 85 13.03 11.42 31.51
N LYS A 86 14.08 10.60 31.51
CA LYS A 86 15.46 11.05 31.29
C LYS A 86 15.91 11.00 29.82
N GLY A 87 15.20 10.25 28.99
CA GLY A 87 15.67 9.87 27.66
C GLY A 87 16.71 8.76 27.74
N CYS A 88 16.72 7.86 26.75
CA CYS A 88 17.65 6.75 26.72
C CYS A 88 17.95 6.32 25.27
N THR A 89 19.04 5.59 25.06
CA THR A 89 19.31 4.92 23.79
C THR A 89 19.07 3.43 24.00
N LYS A 90 18.13 2.83 23.26
CA LYS A 90 17.89 1.39 23.29
C LYS A 90 18.20 0.77 21.93
N GLN A 91 18.74 -0.45 21.96
CA GLN A 91 18.92 -1.26 20.78
C GLN A 91 17.65 -2.06 20.52
N VAL A 92 17.11 -1.96 19.31
CA VAL A 92 15.88 -2.63 18.90
C VAL A 92 16.24 -3.62 17.80
N SER A 93 15.91 -4.89 18.01
CA SER A 93 16.07 -5.95 17.03
C SER A 93 14.73 -6.27 16.38
N PHE A 94 14.64 -6.24 15.05
CA PHE A 94 13.43 -6.62 14.32
C PHE A 94 13.77 -7.40 13.06
N SER A 95 12.82 -8.22 12.60
CA SER A 95 12.97 -8.98 11.35
C SER A 95 12.58 -8.09 10.17
N ALA A 96 13.44 -8.01 9.17
CA ALA A 96 13.23 -7.23 7.96
C ALA A 96 13.79 -7.95 6.73
N GLN A 97 13.31 -7.58 5.55
CA GLN A 97 13.95 -8.01 4.31
C GLN A 97 15.29 -7.30 4.15
N VAL A 98 16.36 -8.08 4.13
CA VAL A 98 17.73 -7.61 3.93
C VAL A 98 18.23 -8.04 2.56
N PRO A 99 19.10 -7.27 1.90
CA PRO A 99 19.73 -7.70 0.67
C PRO A 99 20.47 -9.02 0.91
N CYS A 100 20.31 -9.98 0.00
CA CYS A 100 20.95 -11.28 0.13
C CYS A 100 22.47 -11.14 0.01
N ASP A 101 23.23 -11.57 1.03
CA ASP A 101 24.69 -11.46 1.05
C ASP A 101 25.37 -12.24 -0.08
N SER A 102 24.82 -13.39 -0.47
CA SER A 102 25.41 -14.23 -1.53
C SER A 102 25.32 -13.63 -2.92
N CYS A 103 24.31 -12.79 -3.19
CA CYS A 103 24.13 -12.15 -4.49
C CYS A 103 24.16 -10.62 -4.45
N TYR A 104 24.38 -10.03 -3.28
CA TYR A 104 24.38 -8.58 -3.03
C TYR A 104 23.13 -7.89 -3.60
N GLY A 105 21.95 -8.45 -3.35
CA GLY A 105 20.70 -7.88 -3.86
C GLY A 105 20.37 -8.18 -5.32
N ARG A 106 21.26 -8.83 -6.08
CA ARG A 106 21.05 -9.04 -7.53
C ARG A 106 20.03 -10.14 -7.88
N GLY A 107 19.76 -11.06 -6.95
CA GLY A 107 18.89 -12.21 -7.21
C GLY A 107 19.52 -13.32 -8.07
N HIS A 108 20.72 -13.13 -8.59
CA HIS A 108 21.43 -14.11 -9.41
C HIS A 108 22.89 -14.30 -8.94
N SER A 109 23.51 -15.40 -9.36
CA SER A 109 24.92 -15.64 -9.03
C SER A 109 25.81 -14.48 -9.51
N VAL A 110 26.83 -14.14 -8.73
CA VAL A 110 27.78 -13.05 -9.07
C VAL A 110 28.54 -13.36 -10.35
N ASN A 111 28.80 -14.64 -10.60
CA ASN A 111 29.48 -15.14 -11.80
C ASN A 111 28.51 -15.47 -12.95
N ALA A 112 27.22 -15.17 -12.80
CA ALA A 112 26.24 -15.53 -13.81
C ALA A 112 26.50 -14.76 -15.11
N LYS A 113 26.62 -15.49 -16.22
CA LYS A 113 26.82 -14.87 -17.54
C LYS A 113 25.48 -14.41 -18.10
N PRO A 114 25.26 -13.10 -18.28
CA PRO A 114 24.00 -12.62 -18.85
C PRO A 114 23.95 -12.96 -20.34
N MET A 115 22.93 -13.73 -20.73
CA MET A 115 22.66 -14.02 -22.14
C MET A 115 21.69 -12.98 -22.70
N LYS A 116 21.86 -12.59 -23.97
CA LYS A 116 20.89 -11.72 -24.64
C LYS A 116 19.52 -12.43 -24.67
N CYS A 117 18.45 -11.71 -24.33
CA CYS A 117 17.11 -12.26 -24.42
C CYS A 117 16.77 -12.55 -25.88
N PRO A 118 16.45 -13.80 -26.27
CA PRO A 118 16.13 -14.14 -27.66
C PRO A 118 14.79 -13.54 -28.10
N THR A 119 13.87 -13.29 -27.15
CA THR A 119 12.53 -12.77 -27.43
C THR A 119 12.54 -11.30 -27.84
N CYS A 120 13.43 -10.49 -27.26
CA CYS A 120 13.53 -9.05 -27.56
C CYS A 120 14.90 -8.64 -28.12
N ASN A 121 15.78 -9.58 -28.42
CA ASN A 121 17.13 -9.35 -28.94
C ASN A 121 17.97 -8.32 -28.14
N GLY A 122 17.72 -8.19 -26.83
CA GLY A 122 18.41 -7.20 -25.99
C GLY A 122 17.66 -5.87 -25.77
N VAL A 123 16.53 -5.65 -26.45
CA VAL A 123 15.78 -4.38 -26.40
C VAL A 123 14.97 -4.23 -25.10
N GLY A 124 14.57 -5.33 -24.47
CA GLY A 124 13.74 -5.32 -23.26
C GLY A 124 12.25 -5.06 -23.51
N ARG A 125 11.87 -4.69 -24.74
CA ARG A 125 10.48 -4.51 -25.17
C ARG A 125 10.21 -5.30 -26.45
N VAL A 126 8.96 -5.69 -26.64
CA VAL A 126 8.49 -6.36 -27.86
C VAL A 126 7.40 -5.47 -28.46
N THR A 127 7.60 -5.08 -29.72
CA THR A 127 6.67 -4.25 -30.47
C THR A 127 5.95 -5.09 -31.51
N VAL A 128 4.62 -5.08 -31.46
CA VAL A 128 3.72 -5.66 -32.45
C VAL A 128 2.77 -4.54 -32.87
N PHE A 129 3.10 -3.88 -33.98
CA PHE A 129 2.47 -2.61 -34.39
C PHE A 129 0.92 -2.67 -34.34
N PRO A 130 0.23 -1.70 -33.72
CA PRO A 130 0.74 -0.48 -33.06
C PRO A 130 1.12 -0.63 -31.57
N PHE A 131 1.06 -1.85 -31.01
CA PHE A 131 1.24 -2.10 -29.58
C PHE A 131 2.71 -2.36 -29.22
N THR A 132 3.16 -1.80 -28.10
CA THR A 132 4.46 -2.13 -27.50
C THR A 132 4.23 -2.62 -26.08
N SER A 133 4.85 -3.74 -25.72
CA SER A 133 4.77 -4.31 -24.39
C SER A 133 6.16 -4.65 -23.84
N THR A 134 6.28 -4.70 -22.51
CA THR A 134 7.51 -5.12 -21.85
C THR A 134 7.77 -6.60 -22.13
N CYS A 135 9.01 -6.96 -22.47
CA CYS A 135 9.32 -8.35 -22.78
C CYS A 135 9.12 -9.24 -21.54
N ARG A 136 8.16 -10.16 -21.60
CA ARG A 136 7.82 -11.08 -20.49
C ARG A 136 8.99 -12.00 -20.10
N SER A 137 9.82 -12.39 -21.07
CA SER A 137 10.95 -13.30 -20.84
C SER A 137 12.10 -12.68 -20.03
N CYS A 138 12.36 -11.39 -20.18
CA CYS A 138 13.42 -10.69 -19.44
C CYS A 138 12.91 -9.60 -18.50
N LYS A 139 11.58 -9.44 -18.37
CA LYS A 139 10.92 -8.40 -17.55
C LYS A 139 11.46 -6.99 -17.80
N GLY A 140 11.84 -6.67 -19.04
CA GLY A 140 12.41 -5.36 -19.40
C GLY A 140 13.94 -5.26 -19.33
N LEU A 141 14.65 -6.23 -18.75
CA LEU A 141 16.11 -6.18 -18.57
C LEU A 141 16.92 -6.35 -19.88
N GLY A 142 16.29 -6.86 -20.95
CA GLY A 142 16.97 -7.18 -22.22
C GLY A 142 17.92 -8.39 -22.15
N LYS A 143 18.27 -8.86 -20.96
CA LYS A 143 19.16 -9.99 -20.71
C LYS A 143 18.45 -11.03 -19.85
N ILE A 144 18.78 -12.30 -20.06
CA ILE A 144 18.30 -13.42 -19.27
C ILE A 144 19.49 -14.03 -18.55
N ILE A 145 19.32 -14.25 -17.25
CA ILE A 145 20.32 -14.89 -16.41
C ILE A 145 19.75 -16.25 -16.00
N LYS A 146 20.40 -17.33 -16.43
CA LYS A 146 19.94 -18.70 -16.14
C LYS A 146 20.22 -19.11 -14.69
N ASP A 147 21.32 -18.61 -14.13
CA ASP A 147 21.75 -18.96 -12.77
C ASP A 147 21.15 -18.00 -11.74
N TYR A 148 20.03 -18.39 -11.15
CA TYR A 148 19.44 -17.69 -10.02
C TYR A 148 20.18 -18.00 -8.73
N CYS A 149 20.13 -17.07 -7.77
CA CYS A 149 20.73 -17.29 -6.46
C CYS A 149 19.90 -18.32 -5.68
N ILE A 150 20.54 -19.39 -5.19
CA ILE A 150 19.88 -20.44 -4.41
C ILE A 150 19.40 -19.97 -3.04
N VAL A 151 20.09 -18.99 -2.44
CA VAL A 151 19.81 -18.50 -1.09
C VAL A 151 18.54 -17.66 -1.07
N CYS A 152 18.40 -16.72 -2.00
CA CYS A 152 17.20 -15.86 -2.11
C CYS A 152 16.19 -16.35 -3.17
N LYS A 153 16.46 -17.48 -3.82
CA LYS A 153 15.59 -18.07 -4.87
C LYS A 153 15.21 -17.08 -5.98
N GLY A 154 16.10 -16.14 -6.32
CA GLY A 154 15.83 -15.14 -7.34
C GLY A 154 15.23 -13.82 -6.86
N SER A 155 14.87 -13.68 -5.57
CA SER A 155 14.25 -12.44 -5.05
C SER A 155 15.26 -11.29 -4.85
N GLY A 156 16.54 -11.63 -4.60
CA GLY A 156 17.57 -10.66 -4.19
C GLY A 156 17.53 -10.28 -2.71
N VAL A 157 16.47 -10.64 -1.99
CA VAL A 157 16.27 -10.32 -0.57
C VAL A 157 16.01 -11.58 0.26
N VAL A 158 16.43 -11.56 1.52
CA VAL A 158 16.20 -12.65 2.49
C VAL A 158 15.69 -12.04 3.80
N ASP A 159 14.94 -12.82 4.57
CA ASP A 159 14.53 -12.39 5.91
C ASP A 159 15.74 -12.42 6.84
N GLY A 160 16.05 -11.28 7.45
CA GLY A 160 17.17 -11.11 8.35
C GLY A 160 16.80 -10.25 9.56
N VAL A 161 17.52 -10.43 10.67
CA VAL A 161 17.33 -9.60 11.86
C VAL A 161 18.22 -8.37 11.74
N LYS A 162 17.63 -7.18 11.83
CA LYS A 162 18.33 -5.90 11.90
C LYS A 162 18.27 -5.35 13.32
N ASN A 163 19.41 -4.84 13.77
CA ASN A 163 19.54 -4.13 15.04
C ASN A 163 19.72 -2.65 14.76
N VAL A 164 18.87 -1.81 15.34
CA VAL A 164 18.95 -0.36 15.20
C VAL A 164 19.00 0.27 16.59
N ASN A 165 19.90 1.21 16.77
CA ASN A 165 19.97 2.01 17.99
C ASN A 165 19.02 3.19 17.84
N VAL A 166 17.96 3.19 18.65
CA VAL A 166 16.97 4.26 18.66
C VAL A 166 17.23 5.15 19.86
N THR A 167 17.47 6.43 19.59
CA THR A 167 17.63 7.45 20.63
C THR A 167 16.26 8.02 20.96
N ILE A 168 15.82 7.80 22.20
CA ILE A 168 14.53 8.19 22.72
C ILE A 168 14.72 9.51 23.49
N PRO A 169 14.08 10.62 23.07
CA PRO A 169 14.21 11.89 23.76
C PRO A 169 13.53 11.85 25.15
N ALA A 170 13.94 12.76 26.03
CA ALA A 170 13.36 12.89 27.37
C ALA A 170 11.92 13.46 27.32
N GLY A 171 11.06 12.99 28.23
CA GLY A 171 9.73 13.58 28.44
C GLY A 171 8.64 13.06 27.51
N LEU A 172 8.75 11.80 27.06
CA LEU A 172 7.72 11.19 26.21
C LEU A 172 6.42 10.86 26.99
N PRO A 173 5.24 11.08 26.38
CA PRO A 173 3.96 10.60 26.92
C PRO A 173 3.81 9.08 26.73
N LEU A 174 2.83 8.46 27.41
CA LEU A 174 2.61 7.00 27.42
C LEU A 174 2.40 6.37 26.03
N GLN A 175 1.89 7.12 25.06
CA GLN A 175 1.69 6.67 23.68
C GLN A 175 2.41 7.63 22.73
N TYR A 176 3.66 7.31 22.38
CA TYR A 176 4.47 8.09 21.44
C TYR A 176 4.92 7.21 20.28
N ILE A 177 4.73 7.68 19.05
CA ILE A 177 5.16 6.98 17.83
C ILE A 177 6.40 7.69 17.29
N LEU A 178 7.52 6.97 17.27
CA LEU A 178 8.77 7.46 16.69
C LEU A 178 8.89 6.90 15.27
N VAL A 179 8.73 7.78 14.27
CA VAL A 179 8.86 7.39 12.86
C VAL A 179 10.31 7.54 12.44
N MET A 180 10.94 6.41 12.10
CA MET A 180 12.27 6.38 11.51
C MET A 180 12.13 6.24 9.98
N PRO A 181 12.75 7.10 9.17
CA PRO A 181 12.74 6.93 7.73
C PRO A 181 13.48 5.64 7.35
N THR A 182 12.96 4.93 6.35
CA THR A 182 13.54 3.67 5.84
C THR A 182 14.97 3.83 5.32
N SER A 183 15.40 5.04 4.96
CA SER A 183 16.79 5.36 4.61
C SER A 183 17.76 5.08 5.77
N CYS A 184 17.39 5.36 7.02
CA CYS A 184 18.24 5.05 8.19
C CYS A 184 18.40 3.54 8.40
N LEU A 185 17.38 2.75 8.02
CA LEU A 185 17.41 1.28 8.11
C LEU A 185 18.31 0.63 7.05
N ILE A 186 18.51 1.32 5.92
CA ILE A 186 19.30 0.84 4.79
C ILE A 186 20.78 1.23 4.96
N CYS A 187 21.09 2.42 5.51
CA CYS A 187 22.46 2.89 5.71
C CYS A 187 23.31 2.05 6.67
N SER A 188 22.74 1.16 7.48
CA SER A 188 23.54 0.22 8.30
C SER A 188 24.24 -0.88 7.47
N PHE A 189 24.02 -0.92 6.15
CA PHE A 189 24.56 -1.92 5.21
C PHE A 189 25.59 -1.36 4.20
N LEU A 190 25.88 -0.05 4.22
CA LEU A 190 26.85 0.62 3.34
C LEU A 190 28.08 1.04 4.15
#